data_AF-A0A925G0K3-F1
#
_entry.id   AF-A0A925G0K3-F1
#
_cell.length_a   1.000
_cell.length_b   1.000
_cell.length_c   1.000
_cell.angle_alpha   90.00
_cell.angle_beta   90.00
_cell.angle_gamma   90.00
#
_symmetry.space_group_name_H-M   'P 1'
#
loop_
_entity.id
_entity.type
_entity.pdbx_description
1 polymer ?
#
loop_
_entity_poly.entity_id
_entity_poly.type
_entity_poly.pdbx_seq_one_letter_code
_entity_poly.pdbx_strand_id
1 'polypeptide(L)'
;MSDYNRSAKIYWSVMVAAGLLTGAWGFYHCLGFAPAQWGQFIALLSLVLITSSYPIRIPNTTASVTAGDTFTFLSVIMLGIPAGILLGVVDSFVSSHRTTKRATSWIGAPAMMAVSVFLSGNSFYLTLASYANIKTAPLGIASVSLTELLIPLAVMTILQ
;
A
#
# COMPACT_ATOMS: atom_id res chain seq x y z
N MET A 1 -10.17 -10.79 -22.41
CA MET A 1 -8.76 -11.21 -22.54
C MET A 1 -8.60 -12.19 -23.71
N SER A 2 -9.05 -11.79 -24.91
CA SER A 2 -8.95 -12.62 -26.12
C SER A 2 -7.57 -12.48 -26.80
N ASP A 3 -6.96 -11.29 -26.73
CA ASP A 3 -5.76 -10.95 -27.52
C ASP A 3 -4.43 -11.08 -26.76
N TYR A 4 -4.42 -11.73 -25.60
CA TYR A 4 -3.22 -11.85 -24.77
C TYR A 4 -2.44 -13.13 -25.10
N ASN A 5 -1.15 -12.96 -25.43
CA ASN A 5 -0.20 -14.06 -25.58
C ASN A 5 -0.17 -14.94 -24.32
N ARG A 6 0.09 -16.24 -24.47
CA ARG A 6 0.06 -17.24 -23.39
C ARG A 6 0.95 -16.83 -22.22
N SER A 7 2.15 -16.31 -22.48
CA SER A 7 3.07 -15.81 -21.46
C SER A 7 2.49 -14.65 -20.67
N ALA A 8 1.77 -13.76 -21.34
CA ALA A 8 1.17 -12.59 -20.71
C ALA A 8 -0.06 -12.97 -19.87
N LYS A 9 -0.85 -13.99 -20.27
CA LYS A 9 -1.89 -14.57 -19.40
C LYS A 9 -1.30 -15.17 -18.13
N ILE A 10 -0.20 -15.91 -18.24
CA ILE A 10 0.48 -16.50 -17.08
C ILE A 10 0.97 -15.40 -16.13
N TYR A 11 1.67 -14.40 -16.64
CA TYR A 11 2.14 -13.26 -15.84
C TYR A 11 1.01 -12.59 -15.05
N TRP A 12 -0.11 -12.25 -15.72
CA TRP A 12 -1.24 -11.62 -15.04
C TRP A 12 -1.91 -12.56 -14.03
N SER A 13 -2.03 -13.85 -14.33
CA SER A 13 -2.61 -14.81 -13.40
C SER A 13 -1.77 -14.99 -12.13
N VAL A 14 -0.44 -15.02 -12.28
CA VAL A 14 0.50 -15.12 -11.15
C VAL A 14 0.43 -13.84 -10.32
N MET A 15 0.41 -12.67 -10.95
CA MET A 15 0.34 -11.39 -10.23
C MET A 15 -0.97 -11.23 -9.47
N VAL A 16 -2.10 -11.63 -10.07
CA VAL A 16 -3.41 -11.62 -9.39
C VAL A 16 -3.43 -12.60 -8.23
N ALA A 17 -2.90 -13.81 -8.41
CA ALA A 17 -2.81 -14.79 -7.33
C ALA A 17 -1.92 -14.29 -6.18
N ALA A 18 -0.76 -13.71 -6.49
CA ALA A 18 0.13 -13.11 -5.49
C ALA A 18 -0.54 -11.96 -4.74
N GLY A 19 -1.19 -11.04 -5.45
CA GLY A 19 -1.92 -9.93 -4.84
C GLY A 19 -3.11 -10.37 -3.98
N LEU A 20 -3.79 -11.44 -4.38
CA LEU A 20 -4.90 -12.00 -3.60
C LEU A 20 -4.37 -12.68 -2.32
N LEU A 21 -3.25 -13.40 -2.40
CA LEU A 21 -2.59 -13.99 -1.23
C LEU A 21 -2.08 -12.92 -0.26
N THR A 22 -1.40 -11.87 -0.74
CA THR A 22 -0.91 -10.79 0.12
C THR A 22 -2.06 -9.97 0.71
N GLY A 23 -3.11 -9.73 -0.07
CA GLY A 23 -4.34 -9.08 0.40
C GLY A 23 -5.07 -9.90 1.48
N ALA A 24 -5.22 -11.21 1.27
CA ALA A 24 -5.82 -12.11 2.25
C ALA A 24 -4.98 -12.21 3.54
N TRP A 25 -3.65 -12.25 3.40
CA TRP A 25 -2.73 -12.20 4.54
C TRP A 25 -2.86 -10.89 5.33
N GLY A 26 -2.90 -9.75 4.64
CA GLY A 26 -3.13 -8.44 5.25
C GLY A 26 -4.47 -8.37 5.99
N PHE A 27 -5.54 -8.84 5.34
CA PHE A 27 -6.87 -8.90 5.93
C PHE A 27 -6.90 -9.75 7.21
N TYR A 28 -6.31 -10.94 7.18
CA TYR A 28 -6.24 -11.84 8.33
C TYR A 28 -5.51 -11.19 9.51
N HIS A 29 -4.40 -10.50 9.27
CA HIS A 29 -3.66 -9.80 10.33
C HIS A 29 -4.41 -8.57 10.88
N CYS A 30 -5.23 -7.89 10.07
CA CYS A 30 -6.07 -6.80 10.54
C CYS A 30 -7.21 -7.25 11.47
N LEU A 31 -7.65 -8.52 11.41
CA LEU A 31 -8.63 -9.05 12.36
C LEU A 31 -8.13 -9.07 13.81
N GLY A 32 -6.80 -9.07 14.01
CA GLY A 32 -6.18 -9.00 15.32
C GLY A 32 -6.08 -7.60 15.92
N PHE A 33 -6.62 -6.56 15.26
CA PHE A 33 -6.51 -5.18 15.71
C PHE A 33 -7.35 -4.89 16.97
N ALA A 34 -6.75 -4.14 17.88
CA ALA A 34 -7.46 -3.57 19.02
C ALA A 34 -8.49 -2.51 18.56
N PRO A 35 -9.53 -2.20 19.36
CA PRO A 35 -10.54 -1.21 18.98
C PRO A 35 -9.98 0.17 18.61
N ALA A 36 -8.92 0.61 19.29
CA ALA A 36 -8.24 1.88 18.99
C ALA A 36 -7.56 1.86 17.61
N GLN A 37 -6.97 0.73 17.21
CA GLN A 37 -6.34 0.54 15.90
C GLN A 37 -7.38 0.54 14.78
N TRP A 38 -8.56 -0.06 15.02
CA TRP A 38 -9.69 0.04 14.10
C TRP A 38 -10.13 1.49 13.87
N GLY A 39 -10.18 2.31 14.92
CA GLY A 39 -10.45 3.75 14.80
C GLY A 39 -9.46 4.48 13.89
N GLN A 40 -8.16 4.23 14.10
CA GLN A 40 -7.10 4.80 13.25
C GLN A 40 -7.17 4.30 11.80
N PHE A 41 -7.43 3.00 11.61
CA PHE A 41 -7.57 2.40 10.29
C PHE A 41 -8.74 3.02 9.52
N ILE A 42 -9.91 3.17 10.14
CA ILE A 42 -11.09 3.77 9.51
C ILE A 42 -10.84 5.24 9.19
N ALA A 43 -10.18 5.98 10.08
CA ALA A 43 -9.82 7.38 9.84
C ALA A 43 -8.90 7.52 8.61
N LEU A 44 -7.82 6.73 8.54
CA LEU A 44 -6.90 6.74 7.40
C LEU A 44 -7.60 6.26 6.12
N LEU A 45 -8.45 5.23 6.20
CA LEU A 45 -9.23 4.74 5.07
C LEU A 45 -10.14 5.84 4.52
N SER A 46 -10.81 6.61 5.38
CA SER A 46 -11.65 7.74 4.95
C SER A 46 -10.83 8.81 4.24
N LEU A 47 -9.63 9.13 4.73
CA LEU A 47 -8.74 10.11 4.13
C LEU A 47 -8.22 9.65 2.77
N VAL A 48 -7.87 8.37 2.64
CA VAL A 48 -7.53 7.75 1.36
C VAL A 48 -8.70 7.92 0.40
N LEU A 49 -9.91 7.46 0.74
CA LEU A 49 -11.07 7.56 -0.13
C LEU A 49 -11.36 9.00 -0.61
N ILE A 50 -11.25 9.99 0.30
CA ILE A 50 -11.41 11.41 -0.03
C ILE A 50 -10.31 11.88 -1.00
N THR A 51 -9.06 11.55 -0.73
CA THR A 51 -7.93 12.02 -1.54
C THR A 51 -7.77 11.30 -2.87
N SER A 52 -8.04 10.00 -2.95
CA SER A 52 -8.16 9.25 -4.20
C SER A 52 -9.22 9.85 -5.11
N SER A 53 -10.30 10.38 -4.50
CA SER A 53 -11.39 11.07 -5.21
C SER A 53 -10.98 12.44 -5.76
N TYR A 54 -9.92 13.07 -5.24
CA TYR A 54 -9.41 14.38 -5.69
C TYR A 54 -7.90 14.34 -5.96
N PRO A 55 -7.45 13.76 -7.08
CA PRO A 55 -6.04 13.71 -7.41
C PRO A 55 -5.51 15.12 -7.69
N ILE A 56 -4.59 15.59 -6.85
CA ILE A 56 -3.88 16.84 -7.06
C ILE A 56 -2.83 16.58 -8.14
N ARG A 57 -3.13 16.97 -9.39
CA ARG A 57 -2.14 16.91 -10.47
C ARG A 57 -1.21 18.11 -10.34
N ILE A 58 0.08 17.85 -10.13
CA ILE A 58 1.09 18.90 -10.17
C ILE A 58 1.19 19.38 -11.62
N PRO A 59 0.90 20.66 -11.92
CA PRO A 59 1.05 21.18 -13.27
C PRO A 59 2.52 21.06 -13.71
N ASN A 60 2.75 20.73 -14.98
CA ASN A 60 4.08 20.71 -15.61
C ASN A 60 5.02 19.54 -15.21
N THR A 61 4.51 18.45 -14.62
CA THR A 61 5.27 17.20 -14.47
C THR A 61 4.39 15.97 -14.69
N THR A 62 4.97 14.86 -15.16
CA THR A 62 4.26 13.57 -15.32
C THR A 62 4.13 12.79 -14.00
N ALA A 63 4.79 13.25 -12.94
CA ALA A 63 4.68 12.68 -11.60
C ALA A 63 3.38 13.14 -10.91
N SER A 64 2.40 12.24 -10.84
CA SER A 64 1.26 12.41 -9.94
C SER A 64 1.60 11.78 -8.59
N VAL A 65 1.96 12.60 -7.60
CA VAL A 65 1.99 12.15 -6.21
C VAL A 65 0.54 12.15 -5.72
N THR A 66 -0.06 10.98 -5.60
CA THR A 66 -1.43 10.88 -5.08
C THR A 66 -1.34 10.99 -3.58
N ALA A 67 -2.13 11.88 -2.96
CA ALA A 67 -2.12 11.96 -1.49
C ALA A 67 -2.54 10.63 -0.81
N GLY A 68 -3.18 9.72 -1.55
CA GLY A 68 -3.43 8.33 -1.14
C GLY A 68 -2.17 7.50 -0.88
N ASP A 69 -1.07 7.73 -1.61
CA ASP A 69 0.20 7.04 -1.39
C ASP A 69 0.79 7.44 -0.02
N THR A 70 0.71 8.73 0.33
CA THR A 70 1.14 9.25 1.62
C THR A 70 0.37 8.61 2.78
N PHE A 71 -0.95 8.44 2.65
CA PHE A 71 -1.75 7.78 3.68
C PHE A 71 -1.49 6.28 3.75
N THR A 72 -1.16 5.65 2.63
CA THR A 72 -0.72 4.25 2.60
C THR A 72 0.60 4.09 3.35
N PHE A 73 1.58 4.97 3.15
CA PHE A 73 2.80 5.02 3.94
C PHE A 73 2.54 5.25 5.43
N LEU A 74 1.70 6.22 5.76
CA LEU A 74 1.35 6.52 7.14
C LEU A 74 0.68 5.31 7.82
N SER A 75 -0.18 4.59 7.09
CA SER A 75 -0.81 3.36 7.56
C SER A 75 0.22 2.26 7.87
N VAL A 76 1.20 2.06 6.98
CA VAL A 76 2.29 1.10 7.23
C VAL A 76 3.07 1.46 8.50
N ILE A 77 3.35 2.75 8.71
CA ILE A 77 4.11 3.20 9.89
C ILE A 77 3.29 3.06 11.18
N MET A 78 2.03 3.51 11.17
CA MET A 78 1.20 3.59 12.37
C MET A 78 0.58 2.25 12.77
N LEU A 79 0.06 1.50 11.80
CA LEU A 79 -0.72 0.27 12.01
C LEU A 79 -0.01 -0.99 11.50
N GLY A 80 1.07 -0.82 10.72
CA GLY A 80 1.85 -1.92 10.17
C GLY A 80 1.52 -2.24 8.71
N ILE A 81 2.34 -3.12 8.13
CA ILE A 81 2.20 -3.62 6.75
C ILE A 81 0.76 -4.07 6.41
N PRO A 82 0.05 -4.83 7.28
CA PRO A 82 -1.29 -5.33 6.96
C PRO A 82 -2.31 -4.23 6.63
N ALA A 83 -2.30 -3.15 7.43
CA ALA A 83 -3.19 -2.02 7.22
C ALA A 83 -2.83 -1.26 5.93
N GLY A 84 -1.54 -1.09 5.65
CA GLY A 84 -1.07 -0.48 4.42
C GLY A 84 -1.55 -1.22 3.17
N ILE A 85 -1.47 -2.56 3.17
CA ILE A 85 -1.92 -3.39 2.04
C ILE A 85 -3.40 -3.16 1.75
N LEU A 86 -4.26 -3.20 2.78
CA LEU A 86 -5.69 -2.98 2.59
C LEU A 86 -5.99 -1.56 2.09
N LEU A 87 -5.33 -0.54 2.64
CA LEU A 87 -5.53 0.84 2.19
C LEU A 87 -5.09 1.03 0.74
N GLY A 88 -3.92 0.52 0.35
CA GLY A 88 -3.41 0.62 -1.02
C GLY A 88 -4.27 -0.15 -2.04
N VAL A 89 -4.81 -1.31 -1.65
CA VAL A 89 -5.78 -2.08 -2.47
C VAL A 89 -7.05 -1.26 -2.70
N VAL A 90 -7.60 -0.66 -1.65
CA VAL A 90 -8.82 0.16 -1.75
C VAL A 90 -8.56 1.41 -2.59
N ASP A 91 -7.45 2.12 -2.38
CA ASP A 91 -7.08 3.30 -3.17
C ASP A 91 -7.00 2.96 -4.66
N SER A 92 -6.23 1.93 -5.00
CA SER A 92 -6.06 1.50 -6.39
C SER A 92 -7.35 1.01 -7.02
N PHE A 93 -8.23 0.37 -6.25
CA PHE A 93 -9.54 -0.03 -6.73
C PHE A 93 -10.42 1.19 -7.05
N VAL A 94 -10.50 2.16 -6.15
CA VAL A 94 -11.28 3.40 -6.34
C VAL A 94 -10.74 4.23 -7.51
N SER A 95 -9.41 4.37 -7.59
CA SER A 95 -8.75 5.09 -8.68
C SER A 95 -8.98 4.41 -10.02
N SER A 96 -8.78 3.09 -10.12
CA SER A 96 -8.97 2.31 -11.34
C SER A 96 -10.44 2.28 -11.80
N HIS A 97 -11.38 2.18 -10.86
CA HIS A 97 -12.81 2.24 -11.14
C HIS A 97 -13.20 3.59 -11.76
N ARG A 98 -12.59 4.69 -11.31
CA ARG A 98 -12.86 6.03 -11.87
C ARG A 98 -12.22 6.22 -13.26
N THR A 99 -11.00 5.74 -13.47
CA THR A 99 -10.23 6.06 -14.69
C THR A 99 -10.55 5.15 -15.87
N THR A 100 -11.09 3.94 -15.69
CA THR A 100 -11.25 2.98 -16.78
C THR A 100 -12.45 2.05 -16.58
N LYS A 101 -13.19 1.74 -17.66
CA LYS A 101 -14.32 0.79 -17.65
C LYS A 101 -13.92 -0.69 -17.88
N ARG A 102 -12.63 -0.99 -17.99
CA ARG A 102 -12.12 -2.34 -18.30
C ARG A 102 -11.95 -3.14 -17.01
N ALA A 103 -12.76 -4.18 -16.84
CA ALA A 103 -12.72 -5.08 -15.68
C ALA A 103 -11.33 -5.71 -15.42
N THR A 104 -10.50 -5.88 -16.44
CA THR A 104 -9.12 -6.37 -16.29
C THR A 104 -8.23 -5.41 -15.50
N SER A 105 -8.46 -4.11 -15.62
CA SER A 105 -7.73 -3.08 -14.85
C SER A 105 -8.23 -2.98 -13.40
N TRP A 106 -9.46 -3.40 -13.13
CA TRP A 106 -10.04 -3.37 -11.78
C TRP A 106 -9.48 -4.45 -10.87
N ILE A 107 -9.02 -5.58 -11.43
CA ILE A 107 -8.40 -6.66 -10.66
C ILE A 107 -6.88 -6.55 -10.69
N GLY A 108 -6.31 -6.17 -11.84
CA GLY A 108 -4.87 -6.06 -12.00
C GLY A 108 -4.25 -4.96 -11.15
N ALA A 109 -4.85 -3.76 -11.10
CA ALA A 109 -4.27 -2.63 -10.38
C ALA A 109 -4.23 -2.86 -8.85
N PRO A 110 -5.31 -3.31 -8.17
CA PRO A 110 -5.25 -3.58 -6.75
C PRO A 110 -4.34 -4.76 -6.39
N ALA A 111 -4.28 -5.79 -7.24
CA ALA A 111 -3.36 -6.91 -7.02
C ALA A 111 -1.88 -6.47 -7.08
N MET A 112 -1.54 -5.62 -8.06
CA MET A 112 -0.19 -5.06 -8.14
C MET A 112 0.14 -4.19 -6.93
N MET A 113 -0.81 -3.38 -6.47
CA MET A 113 -0.59 -2.57 -5.27
C MET A 113 -0.45 -3.40 -4.00
N ALA A 114 -1.22 -4.47 -3.82
CA ALA A 114 -1.07 -5.34 -2.65
C ALA A 114 0.36 -5.91 -2.56
N VAL A 115 0.92 -6.34 -3.69
CA VAL A 115 2.30 -6.87 -3.75
C VAL A 115 3.33 -5.77 -3.56
N SER A 116 3.15 -4.60 -4.21
CA SER A 116 4.07 -3.46 -4.07
C SER A 116 4.14 -2.97 -2.62
N VAL A 117 2.99 -2.74 -1.98
CA VAL A 117 2.92 -2.32 -0.56
C VAL A 117 3.51 -3.37 0.37
N PHE A 118 3.29 -4.67 0.10
CA PHE A 118 3.89 -5.74 0.90
C PHE A 118 5.43 -5.73 0.80
N LEU A 119 5.99 -5.65 -0.41
CA LEU A 119 7.43 -5.60 -0.62
C LEU A 119 8.06 -4.33 -0.03
N SER A 120 7.46 -3.18 -0.33
CA SER A 120 7.88 -1.87 0.17
C SER A 120 7.80 -1.80 1.70
N GLY A 121 6.71 -2.25 2.30
CA GLY A 121 6.56 -2.32 3.76
C GLY A 121 7.56 -3.26 4.43
N ASN A 122 7.81 -4.45 3.86
CA ASN A 122 8.84 -5.36 4.40
C ASN A 122 10.23 -4.74 4.29
N SER A 123 10.56 -4.09 3.18
CA SER A 123 11.84 -3.41 3.01
C SER A 123 12.05 -2.28 4.02
N PHE A 124 10.98 -1.54 4.35
CA PHE A 124 10.99 -0.50 5.39
C PHE A 124 11.37 -1.10 6.75
N TYR A 125 10.68 -2.15 7.18
CA TYR A 125 10.97 -2.79 8.47
C TYR A 125 12.32 -3.49 8.51
N LEU A 126 12.78 -4.08 7.41
CA LEU A 126 14.12 -4.67 7.30
C LEU A 126 15.23 -3.60 7.40
N THR A 127 15.03 -2.47 6.71
CA THR A 127 15.95 -1.34 6.76
C THR A 127 15.98 -0.73 8.16
N LEU A 128 14.82 -0.58 8.79
CA LEU A 128 14.70 -0.08 10.16
C LEU A 128 15.38 -1.02 11.17
N ALA A 129 15.18 -2.33 11.03
CA ALA A 129 15.85 -3.32 11.87
C ALA A 129 17.38 -3.31 11.68
N SER A 130 17.86 -3.06 10.46
CA SER A 130 19.29 -3.03 10.13
C SER A 130 19.98 -1.72 10.55
N TYR A 131 19.31 -0.57 10.35
CA TYR A 131 19.88 0.76 10.62
C TYR A 131 19.63 1.26 12.05
N ALA A 132 18.44 1.02 12.61
CA ALA A 132 18.06 1.54 13.92
C ALA A 132 18.06 0.46 15.03
N ASN A 133 18.23 -0.83 14.69
CA ASN A 133 18.11 -1.97 15.61
C ASN A 133 16.73 -2.08 16.31
N ILE A 134 15.73 -1.34 15.82
CA ILE A 134 14.37 -1.32 16.36
C ILE A 134 13.58 -2.47 15.70
N LYS A 135 13.24 -3.49 16.49
CA LYS A 135 12.43 -4.65 16.04
C LYS A 135 10.94 -4.53 16.38
N THR A 136 10.51 -3.39 16.92
CA THR A 136 9.10 -3.19 17.29
C THR A 136 8.27 -2.83 16.07
N ALA A 137 7.37 -3.72 15.66
CA ALA A 137 6.25 -3.42 14.78
C ALA A 137 4.95 -3.58 15.58
N PRO A 138 4.01 -2.61 15.57
CA PRO A 138 3.99 -1.32 14.85
C PRO A 138 4.69 -0.16 15.59
N LEU A 139 5.10 0.87 14.85
CA LEU A 139 5.85 2.04 15.38
C LEU A 139 4.98 3.12 16.00
N GLY A 140 3.64 3.04 15.91
CA GLY A 140 2.74 4.06 16.44
C GLY A 140 2.85 4.34 17.94
N ILE A 141 3.58 3.50 18.68
CA ILE A 141 3.80 3.60 20.13
C ILE A 141 5.30 3.84 20.45
N ALA A 142 6.20 3.69 19.47
CA ALA A 142 7.65 3.81 19.68
C ALA A 142 8.12 5.25 19.44
N SER A 143 8.93 5.80 20.36
CA SER A 143 9.61 7.07 20.18
C SER A 143 10.80 6.90 19.24
N VAL A 144 10.58 7.06 17.93
CA VAL A 144 11.63 7.01 16.90
C VAL A 144 12.05 8.42 16.50
N SER A 145 13.34 8.66 16.39
CA SER A 145 13.86 9.97 15.95
C SER A 145 13.64 10.16 14.45
N LEU A 146 13.32 11.39 14.01
CA LEU A 146 13.04 11.69 12.60
C LEU A 146 14.20 11.31 11.66
N THR A 147 15.43 11.39 12.15
CA THR A 147 16.66 10.99 11.45
C THR A 147 16.76 9.48 11.19
N GLU A 148 16.26 8.65 12.10
CA GLU A 148 16.25 7.19 11.97
C GLU A 148 15.16 6.71 10.99
N LEU A 149 14.14 7.55 10.78
CA LEU A 149 13.00 7.25 9.91
C LEU A 149 13.24 7.65 8.45
N LEU A 150 14.13 8.62 8.19
CA LEU A 150 14.42 9.12 6.83
C LEU A 150 14.93 8.04 5.88
N ILE A 151 15.88 7.20 6.30
CA ILE A 151 16.49 6.17 5.45
C ILE A 151 15.48 5.06 5.11
N PRO A 152 14.77 4.46 6.07
CA PRO A 152 13.72 3.49 5.78
C PRO A 152 12.61 4.05 4.88
N LEU A 153 12.19 5.31 5.12
CA LEU A 153 11.18 5.96 4.30
C LEU A 153 11.64 6.14 2.84
N ALA A 154 12.90 6.54 2.64
CA ALA A 154 13.47 6.67 1.29
C ALA A 154 13.46 5.33 0.55
N VAL A 155 13.88 4.24 1.21
CA VAL A 155 13.83 2.88 0.62
C VAL A 155 12.40 2.48 0.27
N MET A 156 11.46 2.75 1.16
CA MET A 156 10.03 2.47 0.96
C MET A 156 9.49 3.19 -0.28
N THR A 157 9.83 4.47 -0.45
CA THR A 157 9.38 5.29 -1.58
C THR A 157 9.99 4.90 -2.92
N ILE A 158 11.22 4.35 -2.94
CA ILE A 158 11.87 3.91 -4.18
C ILE A 158 11.26 2.61 -4.70
N LEU A 159 10.72 1.78 -3.81
CA LEU A 159 10.20 0.45 -4.15
C LEU A 159 8.71 0.42 -4.46
N GLN A 160 7.99 1.51 -4.17
CA GLN A 160 6.55 1.59 -4.39
C GLN A 160 6.22 2.21 -5.75
#